data_AF-A0A067FI36-F1
#
_entry.id   AF-A0A067FI36-F1
#
_cell.length_a   1.000
_cell.length_b   1.000
_cell.length_c   1.000
_cell.angle_alpha   90.00
_cell.angle_beta   90.00
_cell.angle_gamma   90.00
#
_symmetry.space_group_name_H-M   'P 1'
#
loop_
_entity.id
_entity.type
_entity.pdbx_description
1 polymer ?
#
loop_
_entity_poly.entity_id
_entity_poly.type
_entity_poly.pdbx_seq_one_letter_code
_entity_poly.pdbx_strand_id
1 'polypeptide(L)'
;ILSVQQLYRICTLYWDDNYNTRSVSPNVISSMRILMTEDSNDATSNSFLLDDNSSIPFSVDDLSNSLQEKDFLDVKAAEELLENPAFEFLYEA
;
A
#
# COMPACT_ATOMS: atom_id res chain seq x y z
N ILE A 1 -9.67 -6.11 3.12
CA ILE A 1 -10.63 -7.17 2.74
C ILE A 1 -9.84 -8.47 2.55
N LEU A 2 -10.39 -9.64 2.90
CA LEU A 2 -9.68 -10.93 2.83
C LEU A 2 -10.25 -11.81 1.73
N SER A 3 -9.38 -12.53 1.01
CA SER A 3 -9.79 -13.55 0.03
C SER A 3 -10.27 -14.84 0.71
N VAL A 4 -10.99 -15.70 -0.03
CA VAL A 4 -11.43 -17.02 0.47
C VAL A 4 -10.22 -17.88 0.87
N GLN A 5 -9.12 -17.79 0.12
CA GLN A 5 -7.87 -18.47 0.45
C GLN A 5 -7.25 -17.98 1.76
N GLN A 6 -7.36 -16.67 2.04
CA GLN A 6 -6.89 -16.10 3.30
C GLN A 6 -7.75 -16.54 4.49
N LEU A 7 -9.07 -16.50 4.33
CA LEU A 7 -10.01 -16.96 5.34
C LEU A 7 -9.82 -18.46 5.65
N TYR A 8 -9.67 -19.30 4.64
CA TYR A 8 -9.42 -20.74 4.83
C TYR A 8 -8.17 -21.00 5.68
N ARG A 9 -7.07 -20.28 5.44
CA ARG A 9 -5.84 -20.42 6.22
C ARG A 9 -6.04 -19.98 7.66
N ILE A 10 -6.69 -18.84 7.89
CA ILE A 10 -6.99 -18.36 9.25
C ILE A 10 -7.83 -19.39 10.02
N CYS A 11 -8.90 -19.89 9.40
CA CYS A 11 -9.81 -20.85 10.05
C CYS A 11 -9.17 -22.21 10.33
N THR A 12 -8.26 -22.68 9.48
CA THR A 12 -7.59 -23.99 9.66
C THR A 12 -6.37 -23.93 10.58
N LEU A 13 -5.75 -22.77 10.73
CA LEU A 13 -4.63 -22.54 11.65
C LEU A 13 -5.06 -22.02 13.03
N TYR A 14 -6.33 -21.65 13.18
CA TYR A 14 -6.88 -21.20 14.45
C TYR A 14 -6.78 -22.30 15.51
N TRP A 15 -6.23 -21.93 16.66
CA TRP A 15 -6.12 -22.77 17.83
C TRP A 15 -6.44 -21.94 19.07
N ASP A 16 -7.34 -22.44 19.92
CA ASP A 16 -7.76 -21.78 21.16
C ASP A 16 -7.35 -22.61 22.37
N ASP A 17 -6.46 -22.05 23.18
CA ASP A 17 -5.93 -22.69 24.38
C ASP A 17 -6.89 -22.63 25.58
N ASN A 18 -7.89 -21.75 25.55
CA ASN A 18 -8.74 -21.48 26.72
C ASN A 18 -9.99 -22.37 26.77
N TYR A 19 -10.61 -22.64 25.61
CA TYR A 19 -11.86 -23.39 25.55
C TYR A 19 -11.79 -24.62 24.65
N ASN A 20 -10.62 -24.91 24.05
CA ASN A 20 -10.40 -25.99 23.09
C ASN A 20 -11.46 -26.00 21.96
N THR A 21 -11.92 -24.80 21.60
CA THR A 21 -12.97 -24.64 20.61
C THR A 21 -12.40 -24.86 19.22
N ARG A 22 -13.11 -25.66 18.43
CA ARG A 22 -12.80 -25.78 17.00
C ARG A 22 -13.30 -24.51 16.33
N SER A 23 -12.61 -24.09 15.27
CA SER A 23 -13.01 -22.96 14.44
C SER A 23 -14.33 -23.23 13.71
N VAL A 24 -14.49 -22.71 12.50
CA VAL A 24 -15.65 -22.96 11.65
C VAL A 24 -15.86 -24.46 11.37
N SER A 25 -17.11 -24.84 11.09
CA SER A 25 -17.48 -26.24 10.92
C SER A 25 -16.77 -26.90 9.71
N PRO A 26 -16.59 -28.23 9.71
CA PRO A 26 -15.96 -28.95 8.60
C PRO A 26 -16.66 -28.71 7.25
N ASN A 27 -17.98 -28.52 7.27
CA ASN A 27 -18.74 -28.23 6.06
C ASN A 27 -18.34 -26.87 5.46
N VAL A 28 -18.19 -25.84 6.31
CA VAL A 28 -17.75 -24.51 5.87
C VAL A 28 -16.32 -24.55 5.33
N ILE A 29 -15.40 -25.27 6.00
CA ILE A 29 -14.03 -25.49 5.51
C ILE A 29 -14.03 -26.19 4.14
N SER A 30 -14.90 -27.19 3.96
CA SER A 30 -15.03 -27.90 2.69
C SER A 30 -15.56 -26.99 1.58
N SER A 31 -16.57 -26.17 1.86
CA SER A 31 -17.08 -25.19 0.89
C SER A 31 -16.01 -24.16 0.51
N MET A 32 -15.24 -23.64 1.46
CA MET A 32 -14.13 -22.73 1.18
C MET A 32 -13.08 -23.37 0.26
N ARG A 33 -12.74 -24.65 0.48
CA ARG A 33 -11.80 -25.38 -0.37
C ARG A 33 -12.27 -25.48 -1.81
N ILE A 34 -13.56 -25.76 -2.03
CA ILE A 34 -14.15 -25.87 -3.37
C ILE A 34 -14.05 -24.52 -4.09
N LEU A 35 -14.47 -23.44 -3.42
CA LEU A 35 -14.40 -22.08 -3.98
C LEU A 35 -12.97 -21.68 -4.33
N MET A 36 -11.99 -22.04 -3.50
CA MET A 36 -10.57 -21.78 -3.80
C MET A 36 -10.10 -22.50 -5.05
N THR A 37 -10.55 -23.74 -5.30
CA THR A 37 -10.16 -24.48 -6.51
C THR A 37 -10.86 -23.98 -7.78
N GLU A 38 -12.06 -23.43 -7.66
CA GLU A 38 -12.80 -22.84 -8.79
C GLU A 38 -12.21 -21.50 -9.23
N ASP A 39 -11.76 -20.68 -8.27
CA ASP A 39 -11.08 -19.40 -8.54
C ASP A 39 -9.61 -19.58 -8.99
N SER A 40 -8.99 -20.75 -8.78
CA SER A 40 -7.56 -21.00 -9.06
C SER A 40 -7.24 -21.40 -10.51
N ASN A 41 -8.15 -21.19 -11.46
CA ASN A 41 -7.86 -21.44 -12.89
C ASN A 41 -6.82 -20.47 -13.49
N ASP A 42 -6.39 -19.45 -12.75
CA ASP A 42 -5.31 -18.53 -13.12
C ASP A 42 -4.04 -18.83 -12.30
N ALA A 43 -3.35 -19.89 -12.71
CA ALA A 43 -2.20 -20.46 -12.03
C ALA A 43 -0.93 -19.62 -12.22
N THR A 44 -0.74 -18.51 -11.49
CA THR A 44 0.63 -17.94 -11.33
C THR A 44 0.89 -16.98 -10.17
N SER A 45 -0.07 -16.59 -9.34
CA SER A 45 0.22 -15.69 -8.20
C SER A 45 0.03 -16.39 -6.86
N ASN A 46 0.94 -16.13 -5.92
CA ASN A 46 0.77 -16.50 -4.52
C ASN A 46 -0.36 -15.65 -3.89
N SER A 47 -1.60 -15.84 -4.36
CA SER A 47 -2.82 -15.04 -4.09
C SER A 47 -3.20 -14.90 -2.60
N PHE A 48 -2.56 -15.69 -1.73
CA PHE A 48 -2.71 -15.54 -0.27
C PHE A 48 -1.90 -14.38 0.32
N LEU A 49 -0.74 -14.04 -0.25
CA LEU A 49 0.15 -13.02 0.29
C LEU A 49 -0.31 -11.63 -0.16
N LEU A 50 -0.11 -10.64 0.71
CA LEU A 50 -0.28 -9.24 0.32
C LEU A 50 0.93 -8.83 -0.53
N ASP A 51 0.72 -7.90 -1.47
CA ASP A 51 1.81 -7.34 -2.26
C ASP A 51 2.55 -6.27 -1.46
N ASP A 52 3.84 -6.51 -1.20
CA ASP A 52 4.72 -5.61 -0.45
C ASP A 52 5.02 -4.30 -1.21
N ASN A 53 4.70 -4.23 -2.51
CA ASN A 53 4.91 -3.04 -3.34
C ASN A 53 3.70 -2.09 -3.40
N SER A 54 2.64 -2.35 -2.64
CA SER A 54 1.46 -1.49 -2.57
C SER A 54 1.75 -0.23 -1.75
N SER A 55 2.59 0.66 -2.29
CA SER A 55 2.70 2.03 -1.79
C SER A 55 1.38 2.74 -2.02
N ILE A 56 0.91 3.48 -1.02
CA ILE A 56 -0.28 4.34 -1.17
C ILE A 56 0.17 5.57 -1.96
N PRO A 57 -0.35 5.79 -3.19
CA PRO A 57 -0.02 6.98 -3.95
C PRO A 57 -0.58 8.21 -3.24
N PHE A 58 0.20 9.28 -3.14
CA PHE A 58 -0.28 10.59 -2.69
C PHE A 58 -0.62 11.44 -3.91
N SER A 59 -1.67 12.28 -3.80
CA SER A 59 -2.00 13.23 -4.86
C SER A 59 -1.07 14.44 -4.79
N VAL A 60 -0.83 15.07 -5.94
CA VAL A 60 -0.27 16.44 -5.99
C VAL A 60 -1.15 17.44 -5.24
N ASP A 61 -2.46 17.17 -5.16
CA ASP A 61 -3.41 17.95 -4.38
C ASP A 61 -3.21 17.76 -2.87
N ASP A 62 -2.78 16.60 -2.42
CA ASP A 62 -2.44 16.37 -1.00
C ASP A 62 -1.19 17.15 -0.61
N LEU A 63 -0.24 17.28 -1.55
CA LEU A 63 0.98 18.07 -1.36
C LEU A 63 0.69 19.57 -1.30
N SER A 64 -0.17 20.08 -2.18
CA SER A 64 -0.51 21.51 -2.21
C SER A 64 -1.21 21.97 -0.94
N ASN A 65 -2.09 21.14 -0.37
CA ASN A 65 -2.76 21.42 0.89
C ASN A 65 -1.82 21.32 2.12
N SER A 66 -0.74 20.54 2.03
CA SER A 66 0.25 20.41 3.10
C SER A 66 1.34 21.48 3.04
N LEU A 67 1.58 22.09 1.88
CA LEU A 67 2.56 23.15 1.73
C LEU A 67 2.03 24.38 2.44
N GLN A 68 2.68 24.76 3.55
CA GLN A 68 2.44 26.08 4.11
C GLN A 68 2.83 27.12 3.05
N GLU A 69 1.90 28.02 2.73
CA GLU A 69 2.13 29.15 1.86
C GLU A 69 3.24 30.00 2.49
N LYS A 70 4.48 29.75 2.05
CA LYS A 70 5.64 30.53 2.44
C LYS A 70 5.84 31.56 1.36
N ASP A 71 5.86 32.81 1.78
CA ASP A 71 6.25 33.91 0.90
C ASP A 71 7.75 33.79 0.62
N PHE A 72 8.11 33.53 -0.64
CA PHE A 72 9.48 33.42 -1.09
C PHE A 72 9.97 34.69 -1.82
N LEU A 73 9.18 35.77 -1.82
CA LEU A 73 9.50 37.02 -2.51
C LEU A 73 10.82 37.65 -2.04
N ASP A 74 11.23 37.40 -0.79
CA ASP A 74 12.47 37.93 -0.21
C ASP A 74 13.65 36.92 -0.23
N VAL A 75 13.50 35.75 -0.85
CA VAL A 75 14.59 34.77 -0.91
C VAL A 75 15.59 35.13 -2.01
N LYS A 76 16.76 35.62 -1.58
CA LYS A 76 17.87 35.90 -2.48
C LYS A 76 18.52 34.62 -2.98
N ALA A 77 18.89 34.60 -4.26
CA ALA A 77 19.70 33.54 -4.84
C ALA A 77 21.08 33.45 -4.15
N ALA A 78 21.60 32.23 -4.02
CA ALA A 78 22.92 31.99 -3.43
C ALA A 78 24.03 32.53 -4.35
N GLU A 79 25.05 33.16 -3.79
CA GLU A 79 26.15 33.80 -4.54
C GLU A 79 26.88 32.83 -5.48
N GLU A 80 27.02 31.56 -5.09
CA GLU A 80 27.65 30.51 -5.90
C GLU A 80 26.90 30.23 -7.21
N LEU A 81 25.57 30.39 -7.22
CA LEU A 81 24.75 30.21 -8.42
C LEU A 81 24.85 31.41 -9.35
N LEU A 82 25.03 32.61 -8.77
CA LEU A 82 25.16 33.87 -9.48
C LEU A 82 26.46 33.95 -10.31
N GLU A 83 27.51 33.23 -9.90
CA GLU A 83 28.77 33.15 -10.66
C GLU A 83 28.68 32.27 -11.91
N ASN A 84 27.62 31.46 -12.04
CA ASN A 84 27.47 30.53 -13.16
C ASN A 84 26.52 31.10 -14.23
N PRO A 85 26.99 31.33 -15.47
CA PRO A 85 26.19 31.93 -16.54
C PRO A 85 24.95 31.10 -16.92
N ALA A 86 24.89 29.82 -16.58
CA ALA A 86 23.69 28.99 -16.80
C ALA A 86 22.50 29.38 -15.90
N PHE A 87 22.72 30.19 -14.86
CA PHE A 87 21.72 30.57 -13.87
C PHE A 87 21.37 32.07 -13.88
N GLU A 88 21.68 32.78 -14.98
CA GLU A 88 21.38 34.21 -15.15
C GLU A 88 19.87 34.54 -14.98
N PHE A 89 18.99 33.59 -15.27
CA PHE A 89 17.53 33.75 -15.08
C PHE A 89 17.12 34.00 -13.61
N LEU A 90 17.98 33.70 -12.63
CA LEU A 90 17.73 33.98 -11.22
C LEU A 90 17.84 35.49 -10.87
N TYR A 91 18.39 36.32 -11.76
CA TYR A 91 18.44 37.77 -11.58
C TYR A 91 17.15 38.48 -12.06
N GLU A 92 16.32 37.82 -12.85
CA GLU A 92 15.14 38.42 -13.52
C GLU A 92 13.81 38.16 -12.79
N ALA A 93 13.85 37.57 -11.59
CA ALA A 93 12.67 37.24 -10.77
C ALA A 93 12.19 38.41 -9.89
#